data_AF-A0A8J8PKN9-F1
#
_entry.id   AF-A0A8J8PKN9-F1
#
_cell.length_a   1.000
_cell.length_b   1.000
_cell.length_c   1.000
_cell.angle_alpha   90.00
_cell.angle_beta   90.00
_cell.angle_gamma   90.00
#
_symmetry.space_group_name_H-M   'P 1'
#
loop_
_entity.id
_entity.type
_entity.pdbx_description
1 polymer ?
#
loop_
_entity_poly.entity_id
_entity_poly.type
_entity_poly.pdbx_seq_one_letter_code
_entity_poly.pdbx_strand_id
1 'polypeptide(L)'
;KLANEIELNYVTNGLFRWDDLVDTSFGFVKGAEKGALQRFLDNNFYYRQPVIKGKIEFAGDDNKFIKDLRFSKEVKEEVGLKSKLKAVILGPVSYYLLSVDEYYKNPVDAITDYSLVVNSLLKNISDVVEVVEIHEPMLLKKGVGNEILEKVPEVYRSMLSGVGLEKHLITYFEIENPKRLDTIFSLPVDYYGIDVVDNLKKLGKVYPYFSGKKVYLGVLDSRNTKMERLIT
;
A
#
# COMPACT_ATOMS: atom_id res chain seq x y z
N LYS A 1 12.42 -12.26 16.47
CA LYS A 1 12.23 -13.17 17.63
C LYS A 1 10.75 -13.35 17.94
N LEU A 2 10.04 -12.33 18.44
CA LEU A 2 8.58 -12.40 18.68
C LEU A 2 7.77 -12.95 17.48
N ALA A 3 8.04 -12.46 16.27
CA ALA A 3 7.35 -12.96 15.06
C ALA A 3 7.52 -14.47 14.80
N ASN A 4 8.66 -15.07 15.21
CA ASN A 4 8.83 -16.53 15.15
C ASN A 4 8.07 -17.24 16.28
N GLU A 5 8.01 -16.66 17.48
CA GLU A 5 7.34 -17.24 18.64
C GLU A 5 5.83 -17.40 18.42
N ILE A 6 5.21 -16.47 17.71
CA ILE A 6 3.79 -16.52 17.32
C ILE A 6 3.60 -16.99 15.86
N GLU A 7 4.66 -17.53 15.25
CA GLU A 7 4.64 -18.15 13.92
C GLU A 7 4.00 -17.30 12.81
N LEU A 8 4.29 -15.99 12.78
CA LEU A 8 3.77 -15.12 11.73
C LEU A 8 4.22 -15.59 10.35
N ASN A 9 3.28 -15.75 9.42
CA ASN A 9 3.61 -16.10 8.03
C ASN A 9 4.31 -14.95 7.29
N TYR A 10 4.06 -13.71 7.70
CA TYR A 10 4.53 -12.51 7.03
C TYR A 10 5.05 -11.45 8.01
N VAL A 11 6.08 -10.72 7.60
CA VAL A 11 6.60 -9.56 8.33
C VAL A 11 6.91 -8.40 7.39
N THR A 12 6.94 -7.19 7.93
CA THR A 12 7.47 -5.99 7.28
C THR A 12 8.73 -5.55 8.05
N ASN A 13 9.45 -4.57 7.50
CA ASN A 13 10.53 -3.88 8.22
C ASN A 13 10.02 -2.87 9.27
N GLY A 14 8.70 -2.84 9.53
CA GLY A 14 8.05 -1.91 10.46
C GLY A 14 8.14 -0.43 10.06
N LEU A 15 8.64 -0.14 8.85
CA LEU A 15 8.96 1.23 8.40
C LEU A 15 9.86 2.01 9.37
N PHE A 16 10.68 1.35 10.20
CA PHE A 16 11.46 2.02 11.26
C PHE A 16 12.48 3.06 10.76
N ARG A 17 12.81 3.06 9.46
CA ARG A 17 13.72 4.05 8.83
C ARG A 17 13.00 5.12 8.03
N TRP A 18 11.68 5.10 8.04
CA TRP A 18 10.82 6.01 7.31
C TRP A 18 9.92 6.72 8.31
N ASP A 19 9.59 7.97 8.04
CA ASP A 19 8.64 8.69 8.89
C ASP A 19 7.26 7.99 8.83
N ASP A 20 6.89 7.51 7.64
CA ASP A 20 5.63 6.84 7.36
C ASP A 20 5.61 6.13 6.00
N LEU A 21 4.46 5.56 5.65
CA LEU A 21 4.24 4.88 4.36
C LEU A 21 4.39 5.81 3.15
N VAL A 22 3.86 7.04 3.22
CA VAL A 22 4.00 8.03 2.15
C VAL A 22 5.47 8.41 1.99
N ASP A 23 6.20 8.49 3.11
CA ASP A 23 7.63 8.82 3.12
C ASP A 23 8.48 7.83 2.31
N THR A 24 8.11 6.54 2.29
CA THR A 24 8.78 5.51 1.48
C THR A 24 8.88 5.90 0.00
N SER A 25 7.89 6.63 -0.52
CA SER A 25 7.85 7.06 -1.92
C SER A 25 9.01 7.97 -2.30
N PHE A 26 9.48 8.83 -1.40
CA PHE A 26 10.66 9.68 -1.63
C PHE A 26 11.96 8.89 -1.73
N GLY A 27 11.94 7.60 -1.35
CA GLY A 27 13.05 6.68 -1.53
C GLY A 27 13.22 6.18 -2.97
N PHE A 28 12.14 6.15 -3.76
CA PHE A 28 12.12 5.52 -5.08
C PHE A 28 11.49 6.36 -6.21
N VAL A 29 10.87 7.50 -5.88
CA VAL A 29 10.27 8.45 -6.83
C VAL A 29 11.16 9.68 -6.99
N LYS A 30 11.38 10.09 -8.24
CA LYS A 30 11.85 11.43 -8.64
C LYS A 30 10.67 12.25 -9.19
N GLY A 31 10.79 13.57 -9.18
CA GLY A 31 9.75 14.49 -9.66
C GLY A 31 8.78 14.98 -8.57
N ALA A 32 8.90 14.47 -7.34
CA ALA A 32 8.16 14.95 -6.18
C ALA A 32 9.10 15.29 -5.01
N GLU A 33 8.73 16.28 -4.21
CA GLU A 33 9.46 16.70 -3.00
C GLU A 33 8.58 16.71 -1.75
N LYS A 34 9.20 16.71 -0.57
CA LYS A 34 8.48 16.77 0.72
C LYS A 34 7.90 18.16 0.91
N GLY A 35 6.57 18.26 0.97
CA GLY A 35 5.84 19.49 1.22
C GLY A 35 5.44 19.70 2.69
N ALA A 36 4.27 20.31 2.86
CA ALA A 36 3.68 20.60 4.17
C ALA A 36 3.34 19.31 4.94
N LEU A 37 3.28 19.43 6.27
CA LEU A 37 2.70 18.37 7.11
C LEU A 37 1.18 18.41 7.00
N GLN A 38 0.58 17.28 6.65
CA GLN A 38 -0.86 17.10 6.57
C GLN A 38 -1.30 15.99 7.51
N ARG A 39 -2.50 16.11 8.06
CA ARG A 39 -3.11 15.05 8.86
C ARG A 39 -3.46 13.88 7.94
N PHE A 40 -3.06 12.67 8.31
CA PHE A 40 -3.29 11.49 7.50
C PHE A 40 -4.70 10.94 7.76
N LEU A 41 -5.66 11.32 6.92
CA LEU A 41 -7.06 10.88 7.06
C LEU A 41 -7.63 11.24 8.45
N ASP A 42 -8.42 10.36 9.05
CA ASP A 42 -9.15 10.59 10.30
C ASP A 42 -8.33 10.22 11.56
N ASN A 43 -7.01 10.04 11.45
CA ASN A 43 -6.14 9.68 12.57
C ASN A 43 -5.42 10.90 13.19
N ASN A 44 -4.69 10.73 14.29
CA ASN A 44 -3.87 11.82 14.88
C ASN A 44 -2.41 11.80 14.40
N PHE A 45 -2.15 11.15 13.27
CA PHE A 45 -0.85 11.00 12.65
C PHE A 45 -0.72 11.98 11.47
N TYR A 46 0.49 12.48 11.22
CA TYR A 46 0.78 13.49 10.21
C TYR A 46 1.87 12.99 9.29
N TYR A 47 1.70 13.23 7.99
CA TYR A 47 2.67 12.84 6.96
C TYR A 47 3.16 14.07 6.21
N ARG A 48 4.33 13.94 5.55
CA ARG A 48 4.83 14.96 4.62
C ARG A 48 4.17 14.76 3.27
N GLN A 49 3.33 15.71 2.87
CA GLN A 49 2.60 15.66 1.61
C GLN A 49 3.58 15.73 0.42
N PRO A 50 3.58 14.75 -0.51
CA PRO A 50 4.37 14.88 -1.73
C PRO A 50 3.83 16.04 -2.56
N VAL A 51 4.74 16.87 -3.08
CA VAL A 51 4.42 17.92 -4.05
C VAL A 51 5.06 17.50 -5.38
N ILE A 52 4.23 17.11 -6.35
CA ILE A 52 4.65 16.67 -7.67
C ILE A 52 4.95 17.91 -8.51
N LYS A 53 6.24 18.19 -8.71
CA LYS A 53 6.74 19.37 -9.44
C LYS A 53 7.28 19.04 -10.83
N GLY A 54 7.50 17.77 -11.10
CA GLY A 54 8.00 17.25 -12.36
C GLY A 54 7.40 15.90 -12.67
N LYS A 55 7.79 15.35 -13.81
CA LYS A 55 7.41 13.98 -14.19
C LYS A 55 7.86 12.99 -13.11
N ILE A 56 6.94 12.11 -12.70
CA ILE A 56 7.20 11.01 -11.79
C ILE A 56 8.08 9.98 -12.51
N GLU A 57 9.28 9.77 -11.99
CA GLU A 57 10.29 8.89 -12.57
C GLU A 57 10.92 7.99 -11.51
N PHE A 58 11.45 6.85 -11.94
CA PHE A 58 12.10 5.91 -11.03
C PHE A 58 13.47 6.46 -10.59
N ALA A 59 13.76 6.38 -9.30
CA ALA A 59 15.00 6.95 -8.75
C ALA A 59 16.28 6.30 -9.31
N GLY A 60 16.21 5.05 -9.79
CA GLY A 60 17.37 4.31 -10.28
C GLY A 60 18.24 3.77 -9.15
N ASP A 61 19.56 3.76 -9.34
CA ASP A 61 20.52 3.12 -8.42
C ASP A 61 20.63 3.79 -7.03
N ASP A 62 20.24 5.06 -6.93
CA ASP A 62 20.22 5.81 -5.66
C ASP A 62 18.97 5.56 -4.79
N ASN A 63 18.21 4.51 -5.10
CA ASN A 63 16.97 4.17 -4.41
C ASN A 63 17.19 3.76 -2.95
N LYS A 64 16.81 4.64 -2.03
CA LYS A 64 16.96 4.45 -0.58
C LYS A 64 16.02 3.36 -0.03
N PHE A 65 14.85 3.19 -0.64
CA PHE A 65 13.90 2.17 -0.24
C PHE A 65 14.41 0.75 -0.53
N ILE A 66 15.02 0.54 -1.69
CA ILE A 66 15.68 -0.74 -2.02
C ILE A 66 16.82 -1.03 -1.04
N LYS A 67 17.65 -0.04 -0.71
CA LYS A 67 18.77 -0.19 0.25
C LYS A 67 18.24 -0.63 1.64
N ASP A 68 17.16 -0.02 2.12
CA ASP A 68 16.52 -0.40 3.38
C ASP A 68 15.89 -1.80 3.34
N LEU A 69 15.28 -2.20 2.22
CA LEU A 69 14.77 -3.58 2.05
C LEU A 69 15.90 -4.62 2.05
N ARG A 70 17.04 -4.32 1.41
CA ARG A 70 18.22 -5.20 1.42
C ARG A 70 18.75 -5.38 2.84
N PHE A 71 18.89 -4.28 3.60
CA PHE A 71 19.23 -4.35 5.01
C PHE A 71 18.20 -5.18 5.81
N SER A 72 16.91 -5.03 5.53
CA SER A 72 15.86 -5.78 6.22
C SER A 72 15.93 -7.29 5.94
N LYS A 73 16.35 -7.68 4.72
CA LYS A 73 16.64 -9.07 4.36
C LYS A 73 17.83 -9.62 5.16
N GLU A 74 18.91 -8.86 5.27
CA GLU A 74 20.09 -9.24 6.08
C GLU A 74 19.70 -9.50 7.54
N VAL A 75 18.93 -8.59 8.14
CA VAL A 75 18.43 -8.77 9.52
C VAL A 75 17.54 -10.01 9.65
N LYS A 76 16.64 -10.24 8.69
CA LYS A 76 15.77 -11.43 8.66
C LYS A 76 16.60 -12.73 8.66
N GLU A 77 17.65 -12.78 7.85
CA GLU A 77 18.57 -13.91 7.75
C GLU A 77 19.37 -14.11 9.05
N GLU A 78 19.93 -13.03 9.60
CA GLU A 78 20.70 -13.04 10.85
C GLU A 78 19.88 -13.60 12.03
N VAL A 79 18.62 -13.20 12.14
CA VAL A 79 17.74 -13.66 13.24
C VAL A 79 17.04 -14.99 12.96
N GLY A 80 17.29 -15.63 11.81
CA GLY A 80 16.67 -16.90 11.42
C GLY A 80 15.14 -16.82 11.32
N LEU A 81 14.61 -15.72 10.81
CA LEU A 81 13.17 -15.51 10.72
C LEU A 81 12.58 -16.23 9.50
N LYS A 82 11.60 -17.11 9.73
CA LYS A 82 10.99 -17.95 8.69
C LYS A 82 9.86 -17.28 7.91
N SER A 83 9.32 -16.18 8.43
CA SER A 83 8.26 -15.39 7.81
C SER A 83 8.70 -14.83 6.44
N LYS A 84 7.77 -14.66 5.50
CA LYS A 84 8.04 -13.93 4.25
C LYS A 84 8.20 -12.42 4.52
N LEU A 85 9.20 -11.79 3.93
CA LEU A 85 9.41 -10.34 4.02
C LEU A 85 8.55 -9.61 2.99
N LYS A 86 7.91 -8.54 3.45
CA LYS A 86 7.07 -7.65 2.64
C LYS A 86 7.76 -6.32 2.37
N ALA A 87 7.72 -5.88 1.12
CA ALA A 87 7.87 -4.46 0.79
C ALA A 87 6.50 -3.78 0.87
N VAL A 88 6.36 -2.78 1.75
CA VAL A 88 5.12 -2.02 1.92
C VAL A 88 5.20 -0.73 1.10
N ILE A 89 4.25 -0.54 0.20
CA ILE A 89 4.20 0.63 -0.69
C ILE A 89 2.80 1.24 -0.74
N LEU A 90 2.74 2.52 -1.08
CA LEU A 90 1.48 3.20 -1.34
C LEU A 90 1.00 2.88 -2.76
N GLY A 91 -0.30 2.62 -2.93
CA GLY A 91 -0.91 2.39 -4.24
C GLY A 91 -1.03 3.67 -5.07
N PRO A 92 -1.17 3.58 -6.40
CA PRO A 92 -1.18 4.74 -7.30
C PRO A 92 -2.28 5.76 -6.99
N VAL A 93 -3.49 5.31 -6.64
CA VAL A 93 -4.61 6.22 -6.37
C VAL A 93 -4.38 6.95 -5.06
N SER A 94 -3.95 6.21 -4.03
CA SER A 94 -3.63 6.80 -2.73
C SER A 94 -2.43 7.73 -2.79
N TYR A 95 -1.39 7.41 -3.56
CA TYR A 95 -0.26 8.32 -3.76
C TYR A 95 -0.71 9.64 -4.37
N TYR A 96 -1.48 9.59 -5.46
CA TYR A 96 -1.97 10.79 -6.12
C TYR A 96 -2.85 11.65 -5.19
N LEU A 97 -3.83 11.03 -4.53
CA LEU A 97 -4.78 11.75 -3.68
C LEU A 97 -4.17 12.27 -2.37
N LEU A 98 -3.05 11.70 -1.94
CA LEU A 98 -2.28 12.18 -0.81
C LEU A 98 -1.21 13.20 -1.21
N SER A 99 -1.10 13.56 -2.50
CA SER A 99 -0.13 14.53 -3.03
C SER A 99 -0.77 15.87 -3.39
N VAL A 100 0.05 16.91 -3.54
CA VAL A 100 -0.30 18.10 -4.33
C VAL A 100 0.31 17.92 -5.72
N ASP A 101 -0.49 18.07 -6.75
CA ASP A 101 -0.05 17.99 -8.13
C ASP A 101 0.11 19.39 -8.74
N GLU A 102 1.36 19.80 -9.00
CA GLU A 102 1.71 21.08 -9.65
C GLU A 102 2.21 20.88 -11.10
N TYR A 103 2.27 19.63 -11.57
CA TYR A 103 2.88 19.27 -12.85
C TYR A 103 1.88 18.67 -13.84
N TYR A 104 1.16 17.62 -13.44
CA TYR A 104 0.23 16.95 -14.34
C TYR A 104 -1.06 17.75 -14.48
N LYS A 105 -1.58 17.79 -15.71
CA LYS A 105 -2.89 18.41 -16.01
C LYS A 105 -4.03 17.41 -15.89
N ASN A 106 -3.70 16.12 -15.96
CA ASN A 106 -4.64 15.02 -15.95
C ASN A 106 -4.23 14.03 -14.84
N PRO A 107 -5.11 13.75 -13.88
CA PRO A 107 -4.82 12.80 -12.79
C PRO A 107 -4.45 11.40 -13.30
N VAL A 108 -4.99 11.00 -14.45
CA VAL A 108 -4.72 9.68 -15.05
C VAL A 108 -3.24 9.55 -15.45
N ASP A 109 -2.62 10.62 -15.92
CA ASP A 109 -1.21 10.61 -16.31
C ASP A 109 -0.32 10.41 -15.08
N ALA A 110 -0.65 11.07 -13.96
CA ALA A 110 0.09 10.95 -12.71
C ALA A 110 0.02 9.53 -12.11
N ILE A 111 -1.17 8.93 -12.01
CA ILE A 111 -1.30 7.55 -11.50
C ILE A 111 -0.66 6.53 -12.44
N THR A 112 -0.65 6.80 -13.75
CA THR A 112 -0.02 5.93 -14.75
C THR A 112 1.50 5.98 -14.61
N ASP A 113 2.10 7.16 -14.59
CA ASP A 113 3.55 7.30 -14.42
C ASP A 113 4.01 6.72 -13.07
N TYR A 114 3.29 6.97 -11.99
CA TYR A 114 3.57 6.35 -10.68
C TYR A 114 3.52 4.82 -10.75
N SER A 115 2.55 4.25 -11.46
CA SER A 115 2.44 2.79 -11.62
C SER A 115 3.63 2.19 -12.38
N LEU A 116 4.19 2.91 -13.35
CA LEU A 116 5.39 2.48 -14.08
C LEU A 116 6.65 2.56 -13.21
N VAL A 117 6.73 3.59 -12.36
CA VAL A 117 7.77 3.70 -11.34
C VAL A 117 7.69 2.55 -10.34
N VAL A 118 6.49 2.22 -9.85
CA VAL A 118 6.28 1.06 -8.98
C VAL A 118 6.63 -0.24 -9.70
N ASN A 119 6.21 -0.45 -10.95
CA ASN A 119 6.61 -1.65 -11.70
C ASN A 119 8.14 -1.82 -11.77
N SER A 120 8.85 -0.71 -12.01
CA SER A 120 10.32 -0.68 -12.03
C SER A 120 10.90 -1.03 -10.65
N LEU A 121 10.34 -0.46 -9.57
CA LEU A 121 10.70 -0.82 -8.20
C LEU A 121 10.51 -2.31 -7.95
N LEU A 122 9.34 -2.87 -8.25
CA LEU A 122 8.99 -4.27 -7.97
C LEU A 122 9.90 -5.26 -8.68
N LYS A 123 10.32 -4.95 -9.92
CA LYS A 123 11.31 -5.74 -10.67
C LYS A 123 12.71 -5.70 -10.06
N ASN A 124 13.08 -4.61 -9.38
CA ASN A 124 14.40 -4.44 -8.76
C ASN A 124 14.49 -4.98 -7.32
N ILE A 125 13.37 -5.43 -6.74
CA ILE A 125 13.32 -6.00 -5.39
C ILE A 125 12.87 -7.48 -5.37
N SER A 126 12.69 -8.10 -6.53
CA SER A 126 12.22 -9.49 -6.62
C SER A 126 13.19 -10.51 -6.03
N ASP A 127 14.46 -10.16 -5.91
CA ASP A 127 15.51 -10.94 -5.22
C ASP A 127 15.63 -10.59 -3.73
N VAL A 128 14.95 -9.54 -3.27
CA VAL A 128 15.09 -8.96 -1.92
C VAL A 128 13.93 -9.35 -1.01
N VAL A 129 12.70 -9.31 -1.53
CA VAL A 129 11.48 -9.62 -0.79
C VAL A 129 10.67 -10.69 -1.50
N GLU A 130 9.81 -11.38 -0.77
CA GLU A 130 8.92 -12.39 -1.34
C GLU A 130 7.52 -11.83 -1.66
N VAL A 131 7.17 -10.69 -1.07
CA VAL A 131 5.82 -10.12 -1.11
C VAL A 131 5.86 -8.60 -1.29
N VAL A 132 4.94 -8.08 -2.09
CA VAL A 132 4.59 -6.64 -2.10
C VAL A 132 3.24 -6.44 -1.42
N GLU A 133 3.19 -5.51 -0.47
CA GLU A 133 1.98 -5.06 0.19
C GLU A 133 1.65 -3.63 -0.25
N ILE A 134 0.55 -3.48 -0.97
CA ILE A 134 0.12 -2.25 -1.63
C ILE A 134 -1.05 -1.67 -0.84
N HIS A 135 -0.86 -0.49 -0.29
CA HIS A 135 -1.87 0.18 0.53
C HIS A 135 -2.70 1.15 -0.32
N GLU A 136 -4.01 0.93 -0.38
CA GLU A 136 -4.97 1.81 -1.07
C GLU A 136 -6.08 2.35 -0.14
N PRO A 137 -5.74 3.08 0.95
CA PRO A 137 -6.76 3.63 1.85
C PRO A 137 -7.67 4.68 1.20
N MET A 138 -7.23 5.34 0.11
CA MET A 138 -8.00 6.40 -0.55
C MET A 138 -9.01 5.89 -1.57
N LEU A 139 -8.81 4.70 -2.14
CA LEU A 139 -9.58 4.22 -3.29
C LEU A 139 -11.09 4.06 -2.97
N LEU A 140 -11.42 3.77 -1.71
CA LEU A 140 -12.80 3.61 -1.24
C LEU A 140 -13.42 4.89 -0.61
N LYS A 141 -12.66 6.00 -0.58
CA LYS A 141 -13.12 7.29 -0.03
C LYS A 141 -14.04 8.05 -0.98
N LYS A 142 -14.94 8.88 -0.47
CA LYS A 142 -15.72 9.78 -1.34
C LYS A 142 -14.77 10.77 -2.04
N GLY A 143 -15.17 11.27 -3.21
CA GLY A 143 -14.43 12.31 -3.92
C GLY A 143 -13.36 11.83 -4.91
N VAL A 144 -13.03 10.52 -4.96
CA VAL A 144 -12.20 10.00 -6.06
C VAL A 144 -12.94 10.17 -7.39
N GLY A 145 -12.32 10.89 -8.34
CA GLY A 145 -12.86 11.18 -9.67
C GLY A 145 -13.11 9.92 -10.51
N ASN A 146 -14.15 9.95 -11.35
CA ASN A 146 -14.52 8.79 -12.17
C ASN A 146 -13.45 8.48 -13.22
N GLU A 147 -12.79 9.51 -13.75
CA GLU A 147 -11.67 9.41 -14.69
C GLU A 147 -10.50 8.60 -14.11
N ILE A 148 -10.25 8.70 -12.80
CA ILE A 148 -9.26 7.87 -12.11
C ILE A 148 -9.79 6.44 -11.98
N LEU A 149 -11.02 6.29 -11.47
CA LEU A 149 -11.63 4.99 -11.16
C LEU A 149 -11.71 4.07 -12.37
N GLU A 150 -12.11 4.59 -13.53
CA GLU A 150 -12.20 3.84 -14.78
C GLU A 150 -10.84 3.28 -15.22
N LYS A 151 -9.75 3.94 -14.83
CA LYS A 151 -8.38 3.59 -15.20
C LYS A 151 -7.69 2.66 -14.20
N VAL A 152 -8.17 2.55 -12.96
CA VAL A 152 -7.54 1.72 -11.92
C VAL A 152 -7.25 0.29 -12.37
N PRO A 153 -8.16 -0.46 -13.02
CA PRO A 153 -7.86 -1.83 -13.45
C PRO A 153 -6.72 -1.91 -14.45
N GLU A 154 -6.63 -0.94 -15.37
CA GLU A 154 -5.56 -0.86 -16.37
C GLU A 154 -4.22 -0.49 -15.72
N VAL A 155 -4.24 0.53 -14.86
CA VAL A 155 -3.07 0.99 -14.09
C VAL A 155 -2.47 -0.16 -13.28
N TYR A 156 -3.29 -0.94 -12.57
CA TYR A 156 -2.81 -2.08 -11.80
C TYR A 156 -2.29 -3.24 -12.66
N ARG A 157 -2.92 -3.51 -13.81
CA ARG A 157 -2.40 -4.52 -14.76
C ARG A 157 -1.01 -4.13 -15.25
N SER A 158 -0.80 -2.86 -15.60
CA SER A 158 0.51 -2.35 -16.01
C SER A 158 1.51 -2.38 -14.86
N MET A 159 1.11 -1.90 -13.67
CA MET A 159 1.95 -1.88 -12.46
C MET A 159 2.50 -3.26 -12.09
N LEU A 160 1.69 -4.30 -12.23
CA LEU A 160 2.01 -5.66 -11.78
C LEU A 160 2.46 -6.59 -12.91
N SER A 161 2.54 -6.08 -14.15
CA SER A 161 2.98 -6.85 -15.31
C SER A 161 4.42 -7.33 -15.15
N GLY A 162 4.63 -8.64 -15.31
CA GLY A 162 5.93 -9.29 -15.18
C GLY A 162 6.50 -9.32 -13.75
N VAL A 163 5.69 -9.04 -12.72
CA VAL A 163 6.11 -9.08 -11.32
C VAL A 163 5.86 -10.46 -10.72
N GLY A 164 6.94 -11.13 -10.31
CA GLY A 164 6.92 -12.48 -9.71
C GLY A 164 6.62 -12.53 -8.20
N LEU A 165 6.51 -11.39 -7.53
CA LEU A 165 6.18 -11.29 -6.10
C LEU A 165 4.75 -11.73 -5.82
N GLU A 166 4.47 -12.21 -4.61
CA GLU A 166 3.10 -12.32 -4.09
C GLU A 166 2.55 -10.91 -3.83
N LYS A 167 1.31 -10.62 -4.25
CA LYS A 167 0.74 -9.25 -4.21
C LYS A 167 -0.41 -9.18 -3.21
N HIS A 168 -0.27 -8.32 -2.22
CA HIS A 168 -1.32 -8.02 -1.26
C HIS A 168 -1.83 -6.61 -1.49
N LEU A 169 -3.14 -6.44 -1.62
CA LEU A 169 -3.78 -5.12 -1.64
C LEU A 169 -4.48 -4.90 -0.30
N ILE A 170 -4.07 -3.89 0.46
CA ILE A 170 -4.61 -3.62 1.80
C ILE A 170 -5.38 -2.30 1.77
N THR A 171 -6.62 -2.35 2.24
CA THR A 171 -7.47 -1.18 2.47
C THR A 171 -7.88 -1.13 3.93
N TYR A 172 -7.97 0.08 4.48
CA TYR A 172 -8.29 0.33 5.87
C TYR A 172 -9.01 1.66 6.02
N PHE A 173 -9.54 1.91 7.22
CA PHE A 173 -10.53 2.94 7.50
C PHE A 173 -11.90 2.64 6.89
N GLU A 174 -12.84 3.56 7.12
CA GLU A 174 -14.20 3.44 6.64
C GLU A 174 -14.27 3.33 5.10
N ILE A 175 -14.97 2.29 4.62
CA ILE A 175 -15.41 2.12 3.24
C ILE A 175 -16.57 3.08 3.00
N GLU A 176 -16.27 4.26 2.46
CA GLU A 176 -17.27 5.30 2.24
C GLU A 176 -18.10 5.08 0.97
N ASN A 177 -17.56 4.36 -0.02
CA ASN A 177 -18.25 4.01 -1.26
C ASN A 177 -18.17 2.51 -1.60
N PRO A 178 -19.11 1.69 -1.08
CA PRO A 178 -19.15 0.25 -1.36
C PRO A 178 -19.34 -0.13 -2.84
N LYS A 179 -19.79 0.79 -3.70
CA LYS A 179 -19.94 0.50 -5.15
C LYS A 179 -18.60 0.24 -5.84
N ARG A 180 -17.48 0.56 -5.18
CA ARG A 180 -16.12 0.37 -5.70
C ARG A 180 -15.49 -0.95 -5.29
N LEU A 181 -16.22 -1.80 -4.57
CA LEU A 181 -15.75 -3.14 -4.21
C LEU A 181 -15.50 -3.99 -5.46
N ASP A 182 -16.32 -3.86 -6.51
CA ASP A 182 -16.08 -4.51 -7.80
C ASP A 182 -14.69 -4.17 -8.36
N THR A 183 -14.32 -2.88 -8.33
CA THR A 183 -13.00 -2.41 -8.76
C THR A 183 -11.90 -3.06 -7.93
N ILE A 184 -11.96 -2.96 -6.60
CA ILE A 184 -10.95 -3.55 -5.69
C ILE A 184 -10.76 -5.04 -5.96
N PHE A 185 -11.84 -5.82 -5.95
CA PHE A 185 -11.78 -7.28 -6.08
C PHE A 185 -11.52 -7.77 -7.51
N SER A 186 -11.52 -6.87 -8.50
CA SER A 186 -11.08 -7.15 -9.87
C SER A 186 -9.57 -6.99 -10.09
N LEU A 187 -8.85 -6.35 -9.16
CA LEU A 187 -7.42 -6.07 -9.34
C LEU A 187 -6.59 -7.36 -9.32
N PRO A 188 -5.52 -7.46 -10.13
CA PRO A 188 -4.73 -8.68 -10.31
C PRO A 188 -3.75 -8.91 -9.15
N VAL A 189 -4.29 -9.08 -7.94
CA VAL A 189 -3.56 -9.33 -6.71
C VAL A 189 -3.96 -10.66 -6.10
N ASP A 190 -3.10 -11.21 -5.24
CA ASP A 190 -3.29 -12.54 -4.64
C ASP A 190 -4.13 -12.49 -3.36
N TYR A 191 -3.97 -11.42 -2.56
CA TYR A 191 -4.67 -11.20 -1.30
C TYR A 191 -5.32 -9.81 -1.23
N TYR A 192 -6.48 -9.74 -0.59
CA TYR A 192 -7.23 -8.51 -0.33
C TYR A 192 -7.38 -8.29 1.17
N GLY A 193 -6.87 -7.19 1.70
CA GLY A 193 -7.02 -6.80 3.09
C GLY A 193 -8.15 -5.81 3.28
N ILE A 194 -9.08 -6.15 4.18
CA ILE A 194 -10.21 -5.33 4.57
C ILE A 194 -10.17 -5.09 6.08
N ASP A 195 -10.26 -3.82 6.47
CA ASP A 195 -10.50 -3.42 7.85
C ASP A 195 -11.93 -3.77 8.27
N VAL A 196 -12.06 -4.72 9.19
CA VAL A 196 -13.34 -5.18 9.74
C VAL A 196 -13.78 -4.32 10.91
N VAL A 197 -12.84 -3.77 11.68
CA VAL A 197 -13.12 -2.95 12.88
C VAL A 197 -13.95 -1.72 12.48
N ASP A 198 -13.45 -0.94 11.52
CA ASP A 198 -14.14 0.29 11.06
C ASP A 198 -15.33 -0.01 10.13
N ASN A 199 -15.48 -1.26 9.67
CA ASN A 199 -16.52 -1.64 8.68
C ASN A 199 -17.43 -2.78 9.12
N LEU A 200 -17.51 -3.09 10.41
CA LEU A 200 -18.28 -4.23 10.92
C LEU A 200 -19.74 -4.23 10.42
N LYS A 201 -20.39 -3.06 10.44
CA LYS A 201 -21.78 -2.89 9.98
C LYS A 201 -21.95 -3.01 8.46
N LYS A 202 -20.86 -2.95 7.70
CA LYS A 202 -20.83 -3.05 6.23
C LYS A 202 -20.37 -4.42 5.75
N LEU A 203 -19.96 -5.34 6.64
CA LEU A 203 -19.44 -6.65 6.24
C LEU A 203 -20.40 -7.41 5.33
N GLY A 204 -21.72 -7.32 5.55
CA GLY A 204 -22.71 -7.96 4.67
C GLY A 204 -22.66 -7.51 3.21
N LYS A 205 -22.11 -6.31 2.93
CA LYS A 205 -21.87 -5.80 1.56
C LYS A 205 -20.51 -6.22 1.00
N VAL A 206 -19.55 -6.55 1.86
CA VAL A 206 -18.17 -6.87 1.47
C VAL A 206 -17.95 -8.38 1.34
N TYR A 207 -18.52 -9.17 2.26
CA TYR A 207 -18.42 -10.63 2.29
C TYR A 207 -18.76 -11.33 0.96
N PRO A 208 -19.77 -10.90 0.17
CA PRO A 208 -20.07 -11.52 -1.13
C PRO A 208 -18.87 -11.57 -2.09
N TYR A 209 -17.88 -10.70 -1.93
CA TYR A 209 -16.68 -10.64 -2.76
C TYR A 209 -15.58 -11.63 -2.37
N PHE A 210 -15.72 -12.33 -1.25
CA PHE A 210 -14.65 -13.20 -0.73
C PHE A 210 -14.57 -14.55 -1.43
N SER A 211 -15.63 -14.97 -2.13
CA SER A 211 -15.68 -16.26 -2.79
C SER A 211 -14.53 -16.41 -3.81
N GLY A 212 -13.70 -17.45 -3.63
CA GLY A 212 -12.54 -17.73 -4.49
C GLY A 212 -11.37 -16.75 -4.32
N LYS A 213 -11.40 -15.87 -3.31
CA LYS A 213 -10.34 -14.90 -3.02
C LYS A 213 -9.65 -15.23 -1.70
N LYS A 214 -8.38 -14.85 -1.58
CA LYS A 214 -7.67 -14.86 -0.29
C LYS A 214 -7.84 -13.49 0.35
N VAL A 215 -8.31 -13.46 1.59
CA VAL A 215 -8.72 -12.22 2.24
C VAL A 215 -8.10 -12.12 3.63
N TYR A 216 -7.47 -10.99 3.93
CA TYR A 216 -7.12 -10.61 5.29
C TYR A 216 -8.28 -9.85 5.92
N LEU A 217 -8.67 -10.29 7.12
CA LEU A 217 -9.66 -9.61 7.94
C LEU A 217 -8.91 -8.85 9.04
N GLY A 218 -8.89 -7.52 8.93
CA GLY A 218 -8.33 -6.63 9.96
C GLY A 218 -9.26 -6.56 11.16
N VAL A 219 -9.07 -7.48 12.12
CA VAL A 219 -9.93 -7.64 13.31
C VAL A 219 -9.30 -7.16 14.61
N LEU A 220 -8.01 -6.81 14.59
CA LEU A 220 -7.29 -6.25 15.74
C LEU A 220 -7.19 -4.74 15.58
N ASP A 221 -7.78 -3.97 16.51
CA ASP A 221 -7.77 -2.51 16.43
C ASP A 221 -6.42 -1.93 16.88
N SER A 222 -5.64 -1.45 15.91
CA SER A 222 -4.35 -0.78 16.15
C SER A 222 -4.48 0.73 16.42
N ARG A 223 -5.69 1.29 16.41
CA ARG A 223 -5.97 2.72 16.63
C ARG A 223 -6.23 3.05 18.11
N ASN A 224 -6.37 2.03 18.96
CA ASN A 224 -6.58 2.22 20.40
C ASN A 224 -5.72 1.23 21.22
N THR A 225 -5.67 1.43 22.54
CA THR A 225 -4.80 0.64 23.44
C THR A 225 -5.55 -0.45 24.23
N LYS A 226 -6.83 -0.67 23.92
CA LYS A 226 -7.65 -1.69 24.58
C LYS A 226 -7.23 -3.06 24.08
N MET A 227 -7.19 -4.02 25.01
CA MET A 227 -7.04 -5.43 24.67
C MET A 227 -8.33 -5.94 24.02
N GLU A 228 -8.17 -6.66 22.91
CA GLU A 228 -9.30 -7.33 22.26
C GLU A 228 -9.91 -8.39 23.19
N ARG A 229 -11.24 -8.49 23.14
CA ARG A 229 -11.97 -9.52 23.89
C ARG A 229 -12.29 -10.66 22.95
N LEU A 230 -11.66 -11.81 23.19
CA LEU A 230 -12.05 -13.05 22.54
C LEU A 230 -13.43 -13.45 23.07
N ILE A 231 -14.46 -13.31 22.23
CA ILE A 231 -15.78 -13.88 22.52
C ILE A 231 -15.70 -15.33 22.06
N THR A 232 -15.44 -16.22 23.01
CA THR A 232 -15.63 -17.67 22.87
C THR A 232 -17.10 -18.03 22.93
#